data_AF-A0AAJ7PI14-F1
#
_entry.id   AF-A0AAJ7PI14-F1
#
_cell.length_a   1.000
_cell.length_b   1.000
_cell.length_c   1.000
_cell.angle_alpha   90.00
_cell.angle_beta   90.00
_cell.angle_gamma   90.00
#
_symmetry.space_group_name_H-M   'P 1'
#
loop_
_entity.id
_entity.type
_entity.pdbx_description
1 polymer ?
#
loop_
_entity_poly.entity_id
_entity_poly.type
_entity_poly.pdbx_seq_one_letter_code
_entity_poly.pdbx_strand_id
1 'polypeptide(L)'
;GDAVCMGCGSVLEDNIIVSEVEFVETGGGGSLAVGQFVSAEAGAKHPSFGDVHFTGRESRAQTLQKAKQHINTLGHQLQMNQHCLDTAFNFYKMALTKHLTRGRKASHVIAACLYLVCRTEGTP
;
A
#
# COMPACT_ATOMS: atom_id res chain seq x y z
N GLY A 1 19.29 25.11 3.09
CA GLY A 1 18.62 25.56 1.86
C GLY A 1 17.32 26.05 2.39
N ASP A 2 17.04 27.35 2.29
CA ASP A 2 16.20 27.98 3.31
C ASP A 2 14.91 28.44 2.65
N ALA A 3 13.78 28.03 3.21
CA ALA A 3 12.48 28.41 2.70
C ALA A 3 12.10 29.79 3.27
N VAL A 4 12.10 30.83 2.43
CA VAL A 4 11.78 32.20 2.85
C VAL A 4 10.44 32.68 2.28
N CYS A 5 9.66 33.36 3.11
CA CYS A 5 8.43 34.02 2.67
C CYS A 5 8.77 35.25 1.83
N MET A 6 8.44 35.25 0.53
CA MET A 6 8.70 36.38 -0.36
C MET A 6 7.84 37.64 -0.08
N GLY A 7 6.85 37.55 0.82
CA GLY A 7 5.99 38.68 1.20
C GLY A 7 6.44 39.44 2.46
N CYS A 8 7.13 38.79 3.40
CA CYS A 8 7.54 39.41 4.67
C CYS A 8 9.00 39.12 5.08
N GLY A 9 9.75 38.37 4.27
CA GLY A 9 11.16 38.06 4.51
C GLY A 9 11.43 37.11 5.68
N SER A 10 10.39 36.57 6.31
CA SER A 10 10.53 35.63 7.42
C SER A 10 10.96 34.24 6.89
N VAL A 11 11.96 33.66 7.55
CA VAL A 11 12.42 32.29 7.30
C VAL A 11 11.37 31.34 7.88
N LEU A 12 10.77 30.52 7.03
CA LEU A 12 9.73 29.57 7.40
C LEU A 12 10.35 28.23 7.83
N GLU A 13 11.47 27.82 7.22
CA GLU A 13 12.17 26.58 7.55
C GLU A 13 13.66 26.65 7.16
N ASP A 14 14.55 26.30 8.09
CA ASP A 14 16.03 26.32 7.94
C ASP A 14 16.56 24.99 7.37
N ASN A 15 15.85 23.89 7.62
CA ASN A 15 16.21 22.54 7.19
C ASN A 15 15.21 22.00 6.16
N ILE A 16 15.37 22.36 4.89
CA ILE A 16 14.63 21.73 3.80
C ILE A 16 15.01 20.24 3.73
N ILE A 17 14.08 19.37 4.13
CA ILE A 17 14.22 17.92 3.96
C ILE A 17 13.95 17.60 2.49
N VAL A 18 14.99 17.23 1.74
CA VAL A 18 14.85 16.79 0.34
C VAL A 18 14.50 15.31 0.33
N SER A 19 13.45 14.92 -0.40
CA SER A 19 13.08 13.51 -0.61
C SER A 19 13.92 12.87 -1.72
N GLU A 20 15.25 12.96 -1.61
CA GLU A 20 16.18 12.30 -2.54
C GLU A 20 16.65 10.96 -1.97
N VAL A 21 16.82 9.96 -2.83
CA VAL A 21 17.35 8.64 -2.46
C VAL A 21 18.86 8.66 -2.68
N GLU A 22 19.63 8.63 -1.60
CA GLU A 22 21.10 8.56 -1.66
C GLU A 22 21.57 7.12 -1.87
N PHE A 23 22.59 6.90 -2.71
CA PHE A 23 23.19 5.58 -2.95
C PHE A 23 24.68 5.59 -2.59
N VAL A 24 25.10 4.67 -1.73
CA VAL A 24 26.50 4.47 -1.35
C VAL A 24 27.07 3.26 -2.08
N GLU A 25 28.23 3.45 -2.72
CA GLU A 25 28.95 2.36 -3.39
C GLU A 25 29.66 1.49 -2.34
N THR A 26 29.32 0.20 -2.32
CA THR A 26 30.01 -0.80 -1.48
C THR A 26 31.22 -1.32 -2.25
N GLY A 27 32.35 -1.53 -1.57
CA GLY A 27 33.66 -1.85 -2.14
C GLY A 27 33.79 -3.08 -3.06
N GLY A 28 32.67 -3.72 -3.45
CA GLY A 28 32.57 -4.75 -4.48
C GLY A 28 31.82 -4.31 -5.76
N GLY A 29 31.62 -3.00 -5.99
CA GLY A 29 30.99 -2.47 -7.21
C GLY A 29 29.45 -2.51 -7.23
N GLY A 30 28.82 -2.64 -6.06
CA GLY A 30 27.36 -2.55 -5.91
C GLY A 30 26.96 -1.25 -5.22
N SER A 31 25.82 -0.67 -5.58
CA SER A 31 25.24 0.49 -4.89
C SER A 31 24.19 0.04 -3.87
N LEU A 32 24.20 0.66 -2.68
CA LEU A 32 23.20 0.47 -1.63
C LEU A 32 22.47 1.80 -1.40
N ALA A 33 21.14 1.79 -1.46
CA ALA A 33 20.34 2.95 -1.07
C ALA A 33 20.45 3.20 0.44
N VAL A 34 20.72 4.43 0.84
CA VAL A 34 20.82 4.84 2.25
C VAL A 34 19.40 5.08 2.79
N GLY A 35 19.05 4.35 3.84
CA GLY A 35 17.75 4.47 4.51
C GLY A 35 16.96 3.16 4.55
N GLN A 36 15.92 3.13 5.38
CA GLN A 36 15.04 1.97 5.50
C GLN A 36 13.75 2.22 4.70
N PHE A 37 13.41 1.33 3.77
CA PHE A 37 12.11 1.38 3.09
C PHE A 37 10.99 1.10 4.11
N VAL A 38 10.15 2.10 4.35
CA VAL A 38 8.95 1.97 5.19
C VAL A 38 7.74 1.78 4.27
N SER A 39 7.27 0.55 4.12
CA SER A 39 6.05 0.31 3.34
C SER A 39 4.83 0.78 4.13
N ALA A 40 3.93 1.54 3.50
CA ALA A 40 2.65 1.91 4.12
C ALA A 40 1.79 0.69 4.54
N GLU A 41 2.02 -0.46 3.90
CA GLU A 41 1.34 -1.74 4.19
C GLU A 41 2.01 -2.58 5.29
N ALA A 42 3.30 -2.32 5.55
CA ALA A 42 4.11 -3.02 6.54
C ALA A 42 4.27 -2.11 7.75
N GLY A 43 3.46 -2.36 8.79
CA GLY A 43 3.59 -1.64 10.06
C GLY A 43 5.06 -1.58 10.51
N ALA A 44 5.47 -0.42 11.01
CA ALA A 44 6.84 -0.14 11.45
C ALA A 44 7.35 -1.28 12.35
N LYS A 45 8.39 -1.98 11.89
CA LYS A 45 9.19 -2.84 12.76
C LYS A 45 10.58 -2.24 12.85
N HIS A 46 11.00 -1.99 14.09
CA HIS A 46 12.40 -1.84 14.46
C HIS A 46 13.15 -3.09 13.99
N PRO A 47 14.30 -2.99 13.32
CA PRO A 47 15.12 -4.17 13.04
C PRO A 47 15.69 -4.63 14.39
N SER A 48 14.97 -5.51 15.09
CA SER A 48 15.52 -6.26 16.22
C SER A 48 16.17 -7.49 15.64
N PHE A 49 17.50 -7.52 15.71
CA PHE A 49 18.35 -8.63 15.31
C PHE A 49 17.94 -9.85 16.15
N GLY A 50 17.10 -10.74 15.61
CA GLY A 50 16.70 -12.00 16.27
C GLY A 50 15.22 -12.38 16.23
N ASP A 51 14.28 -11.55 15.76
CA ASP A 51 12.86 -11.91 15.78
C ASP A 51 12.40 -12.64 14.50
N VAL A 52 12.54 -13.97 14.52
CA VAL A 52 12.02 -14.91 13.49
C VAL A 52 10.51 -15.13 13.70
N HIS A 53 9.69 -14.09 13.51
CA HIS A 53 8.23 -14.25 13.40
C HIS A 53 7.76 -13.90 11.97
N PHE A 54 8.16 -14.75 11.01
CA PHE A 54 7.82 -14.66 9.58
C PHE A 54 6.37 -15.08 9.24
N THR A 55 5.68 -15.79 10.14
CA THR A 55 4.45 -16.55 9.83
C THR A 55 3.23 -15.69 9.45
N GLY A 56 3.10 -14.48 10.02
CA GLY A 56 1.93 -13.63 9.81
C GLY A 56 1.92 -12.84 8.50
N ARG A 57 3.11 -12.47 8.00
CA ARG A 57 3.26 -11.58 6.84
C ARG A 57 2.98 -12.34 5.53
N GLU A 58 3.45 -13.59 5.49
CA GLU A 58 3.16 -14.53 4.39
C GLU A 58 1.67 -14.84 4.31
N SER A 59 1.01 -15.07 5.45
CA SER A 59 -0.43 -15.38 5.51
C SER A 59 -1.29 -14.24 4.96
N ARG A 60 -0.96 -12.98 5.28
CA ARG A 60 -1.66 -11.80 4.75
C ARG A 60 -1.42 -11.63 3.25
N ALA A 61 -0.17 -11.76 2.80
CA ALA A 61 0.19 -11.67 1.39
C ALA A 61 -0.56 -12.73 0.55
N GLN A 62 -0.61 -13.98 1.02
CA GLN A 62 -1.38 -15.05 0.38
C GLN A 62 -2.88 -14.75 0.33
N THR A 63 -3.44 -14.19 1.41
CA THR A 63 -4.86 -13.79 1.44
C THR A 63 -5.16 -12.70 0.42
N LEU A 64 -4.27 -11.72 0.27
CA LEU A 64 -4.39 -10.66 -0.72
C LEU A 64 -4.25 -11.19 -2.15
N GLN A 65 -3.32 -12.11 -2.39
CA GLN A 65 -3.14 -12.73 -3.71
C GLN A 65 -4.40 -13.52 -4.12
N LYS A 66 -4.95 -14.34 -3.22
CA LYS A 66 -6.20 -15.08 -3.47
C LYS A 66 -7.38 -14.13 -3.73
N ALA A 67 -7.50 -13.08 -2.93
CA ALA A 67 -8.55 -12.08 -3.13
C ALA A 67 -8.40 -11.35 -4.48
N LYS A 68 -7.18 -10.99 -4.87
CA LYS A 68 -6.89 -10.37 -6.17
C LYS A 68 -7.33 -11.26 -7.34
N GLN A 69 -7.01 -12.55 -7.28
CA GLN A 69 -7.46 -13.50 -8.31
C GLN A 69 -8.99 -13.54 -8.39
N HIS A 70 -9.68 -13.69 -7.25
CA HIS A 70 -11.14 -13.75 -7.21
C HIS A 70 -11.81 -12.46 -7.71
N ILE A 71 -11.27 -11.28 -7.33
CA ILE A 71 -11.74 -9.98 -7.80
C ILE A 71 -11.62 -9.88 -9.32
N ASN A 72 -10.49 -10.29 -9.90
CA ASN A 72 -10.32 -10.28 -11.35
C ASN A 72 -11.26 -11.27 -12.03
N THR A 73 -11.39 -12.49 -11.53
CA THR A 73 -12.30 -13.50 -12.10
C THR A 73 -13.75 -13.02 -12.11
N LEU A 74 -14.27 -12.51 -10.99
CA LEU A 74 -15.64 -12.00 -10.91
C LEU A 74 -15.81 -10.70 -11.71
N GLY A 75 -14.84 -9.80 -11.63
CA GLY A 75 -14.83 -8.54 -12.33
C GLY A 75 -14.87 -8.66 -13.85
N HIS A 76 -14.08 -9.59 -14.41
CA HIS A 76 -14.10 -9.87 -15.84
C HIS A 76 -15.41 -10.52 -16.29
N GLN A 77 -16.04 -11.36 -15.46
CA GLN A 77 -17.38 -11.89 -15.75
C GLN A 77 -18.44 -10.78 -15.78
N LEU A 78 -18.27 -9.75 -14.94
CA LEU A 78 -19.11 -8.55 -14.92
C LEU A 78 -18.70 -7.49 -15.96
N GLN A 79 -17.72 -7.80 -16.84
CA GLN A 79 -17.21 -6.87 -17.86
C GLN A 79 -16.75 -5.51 -17.31
N MET A 80 -16.24 -5.49 -16.07
CA MET A 80 -15.75 -4.28 -15.42
C MET A 80 -14.38 -3.86 -15.97
N ASN A 81 -14.13 -2.55 -15.99
CA ASN A 81 -12.85 -2.00 -16.43
C ASN A 81 -11.72 -2.29 -15.42
N GLN A 82 -10.47 -2.40 -15.90
CA GLN A 82 -9.31 -2.74 -15.06
C GLN A 82 -9.07 -1.72 -13.94
N HIS A 83 -9.36 -0.43 -14.19
CA HIS A 83 -9.33 0.62 -13.18
C HIS A 83 -10.26 0.31 -12.01
N CYS A 84 -11.50 -0.10 -12.29
CA CYS A 84 -12.48 -0.44 -11.27
C CYS A 84 -12.04 -1.66 -10.44
N LEU A 85 -11.39 -2.65 -11.08
CA LEU A 85 -10.86 -3.83 -10.39
C LEU A 85 -9.71 -3.49 -9.44
N ASP A 86 -8.82 -2.58 -9.83
CA ASP A 86 -7.75 -2.11 -8.94
C ASP A 86 -8.32 -1.35 -7.74
N THR A 87 -9.29 -0.45 -7.97
CA THR A 87 -9.99 0.27 -6.91
C THR A 87 -10.71 -0.70 -5.96
N ALA A 88 -11.38 -1.73 -6.48
CA ALA A 88 -12.05 -2.75 -5.66
C ALA A 88 -11.04 -3.53 -4.80
N PHE A 89 -9.87 -3.85 -5.37
CA PHE A 89 -8.77 -4.46 -4.64
C PHE A 89 -8.19 -3.55 -3.55
N ASN A 90 -8.11 -2.24 -3.79
CA ASN A 90 -7.72 -1.25 -2.78
C ASN A 90 -8.71 -1.20 -1.60
N PHE A 91 -10.01 -1.25 -1.87
CA PHE A 91 -11.01 -1.38 -0.80
C PHE A 91 -10.87 -2.68 0.00
N TYR A 92 -10.60 -3.80 -0.68
CA TYR A 92 -10.36 -5.08 0.01
C TYR A 92 -9.10 -5.03 0.90
N LYS A 93 -8.01 -4.42 0.42
CA LYS A 93 -6.79 -4.18 1.22
C LYS A 93 -7.09 -3.39 2.48
N MET A 94 -7.89 -2.32 2.38
CA MET A 94 -8.31 -1.52 3.53
C MET A 94 -9.17 -2.36 4.49
N ALA A 95 -10.16 -3.10 3.99
CA ALA A 95 -11.03 -3.95 4.78
C ALA A 95 -10.25 -5.02 5.56
N LEU A 96 -9.24 -5.63 4.93
CA LEU A 96 -8.36 -6.61 5.57
C LEU A 96 -7.51 -5.97 6.67
N THR A 97 -6.97 -4.77 6.44
CA THR A 97 -6.15 -4.02 7.40
C THR A 97 -6.95 -3.61 8.64
N LYS A 98 -8.24 -3.28 8.46
CA LYS A 98 -9.16 -2.92 9.55
C LYS A 98 -9.88 -4.13 10.17
N HIS A 99 -9.46 -5.35 9.81
CA HIS A 99 -10.05 -6.61 10.27
C HIS A 99 -11.56 -6.78 9.97
N LEU A 100 -12.09 -6.07 8.98
CA LEU A 100 -13.51 -6.15 8.56
C LEU A 100 -13.83 -7.46 7.80
N THR A 101 -12.80 -8.21 7.41
CA THR A 101 -12.91 -9.53 6.77
C THR A 101 -13.08 -10.67 7.77
N ARG A 102 -12.80 -10.46 9.06
CA ARG A 102 -12.82 -11.52 10.08
C ARG A 102 -14.26 -11.98 10.35
N GLY A 103 -14.48 -13.29 10.31
CA GLY A 103 -15.80 -13.91 10.53
C GLY A 103 -16.78 -13.77 9.36
N ARG A 104 -16.35 -13.23 8.22
CA ARG A 104 -17.16 -13.12 7.00
C ARG A 104 -16.58 -14.00 5.90
N LYS A 105 -17.45 -14.56 5.06
CA LYS A 105 -17.00 -15.28 3.85
C LYS A 105 -16.28 -14.30 2.93
N ALA A 106 -15.09 -14.67 2.46
CA ALA A 106 -14.28 -13.81 1.58
C ALA A 106 -15.05 -13.41 0.31
N SER A 107 -15.85 -14.31 -0.25
CA SER A 107 -16.72 -14.04 -1.41
C SER A 107 -17.68 -12.87 -1.18
N HIS A 108 -18.30 -12.77 0.00
CA HIS A 108 -19.22 -11.66 0.31
C HIS A 108 -18.47 -10.33 0.41
N VAL A 109 -17.29 -10.33 1.02
CA VAL A 109 -16.48 -9.10 1.13
C VAL A 109 -16.02 -8.64 -0.26
N ILE A 110 -15.58 -9.57 -1.11
CA ILE A 110 -15.19 -9.28 -2.49
C ILE A 110 -16.36 -8.71 -3.29
N ALA A 111 -17.54 -9.33 -3.22
CA ALA A 111 -18.73 -8.82 -3.89
C ALA A 111 -19.13 -7.42 -3.39
N ALA A 112 -19.03 -7.17 -2.08
CA ALA A 112 -19.30 -5.85 -1.51
C ALA A 112 -18.29 -4.79 -1.98
N CYS A 113 -16.99 -5.14 -2.10
CA CYS A 113 -15.98 -4.23 -2.63
C CYS A 113 -16.22 -3.90 -4.11
N LEU A 114 -16.60 -4.88 -4.93
CA LEU A 114 -16.96 -4.65 -6.33
C LEU A 114 -18.19 -3.75 -6.46
N TYR A 115 -19.26 -4.05 -5.70
CA TYR A 115 -20.48 -3.24 -5.66
C TYR A 115 -20.21 -1.79 -5.24
N LEU A 116 -19.33 -1.58 -4.26
CA LEU A 116 -18.94 -0.24 -3.82
C LEU A 116 -18.33 0.57 -4.97
N VAL A 117 -17.44 -0.04 -5.76
CA VAL A 117 -16.82 0.62 -6.91
C VAL A 117 -17.83 0.91 -8.02
N CYS A 118 -18.67 -0.04 -8.38
CA CYS A 118 -19.76 0.18 -9.36
C CYS A 118 -20.60 1.40 -8.95
N ARG A 119 -20.94 1.49 -7.66
CA ARG A 119 -21.72 2.59 -7.12
C ARG A 119 -20.99 3.93 -7.11
N THR A 120 -19.67 3.96 -6.87
CA THR A 120 -18.89 5.21 -6.88
C THR A 120 -18.59 5.70 -8.30
N GLU A 121 -18.38 4.79 -9.25
CA GLU A 121 -18.06 5.13 -10.65
C GLU A 121 -19.34 5.39 -11.48
N GLY A 122 -20.53 5.23 -10.91
CA GLY A 122 -21.81 5.47 -11.59
C GLY A 122 -22.12 4.45 -12.69
N THR A 123 -21.44 3.30 -12.69
CA THR A 123 -21.69 2.18 -13.61
C THR A 123 -22.59 1.15 -12.89
N PRO A 124 -23.88 1.02 -13.27
CA PRO A 124 -24.81 0.09 -12.64
C PRO A 124 -24.48 -1.38 -12.96
#